data_AF-A0A176WBY7-F1
#
_entry.id   AF-A0A176WBY7-F1
#
_cell.length_a   1.000
_cell.length_b   1.000
_cell.length_c   1.000
_cell.angle_alpha   90.00
_cell.angle_beta   90.00
_cell.angle_gamma   90.00
#
_symmetry.space_group_name_H-M   'P 1'
#
loop_
_entity.id
_entity.type
_entity.pdbx_description
1 polymer ?
#
loop_
_entity_poly.entity_id
_entity_poly.type
_entity_poly.pdbx_seq_one_letter_code
_entity_poly.pdbx_strand_id
1 'polypeptide(L)'
;MTQIAEEKLNLPKDKPPKSHVKTSGDVENVLARSLRNENDLLRFQLNDIISREKNQRIELQRLRSHRDVEVSQLVSTATTQLKSEVDQLKGLLQSTSSQLLQALNDKEKLVSEKDQSVRVLEEVRHGAAASEASLRNRLQHFEDMVTKGFAMATTLADSVDAFQRHVLPTFNPSATGKETGESGAARSLTEELSRLENGLTLLRVLVDAKNDTLVLIRGKLKQENEELRAELQVARERDSKQTLAAQQPAQTNTEDVAFEKNMLRQELHSLQNLFNAEVKQLKAKLKMYELEDQAGHGRFEEVQKELLNLQNKLVAQEGSRALLESRLKEETSARSQLVSQLVTLRKENEKYKAELETLKLNQKPRSGRIPVEKMDLMNTMNQLLMEMNKLKGDKVALEEELKVQRRSQVREHVKRTVTARDVNMAASNKVGDLELASKLATARLQQLEQGASRLSPNSAGTPLSLTDCNNDGSNGISSGMSMIHMI
;
A
#
# COMPACT_ATOMS: atom_id res chain seq x y z
N MET A 1 40.67 26.19 -71.51
CA MET A 1 39.85 25.50 -72.51
C MET A 1 38.63 26.40 -72.73
N THR A 2 38.47 27.16 -73.82
CA THR A 2 38.86 26.97 -75.22
C THR A 2 38.95 28.36 -75.84
N GLN A 3 40.09 28.70 -76.43
CA GLN A 3 40.28 29.86 -77.30
C GLN A 3 39.82 29.46 -78.71
N ILE A 4 39.04 30.31 -79.38
CA ILE A 4 38.95 30.30 -80.85
C ILE A 4 39.21 31.73 -81.29
N ALA A 5 40.43 31.93 -81.78
CA ALA A 5 40.84 33.01 -82.64
C ALA A 5 40.46 32.63 -84.07
N GLU A 6 39.83 33.54 -84.81
CA GLU A 6 39.88 33.51 -86.28
C GLU A 6 40.39 34.85 -86.78
N GLU A 7 41.64 34.78 -87.20
CA GLU A 7 42.41 35.75 -87.95
C GLU A 7 42.19 35.41 -89.44
N LYS A 8 41.69 36.36 -90.25
CA LYS A 8 41.83 36.31 -91.72
C LYS A 8 42.29 37.65 -92.27
N LEU A 9 43.47 37.57 -92.87
CA LEU A 9 44.27 38.56 -93.56
C LEU A 9 43.76 38.84 -94.99
N ASN A 10 43.84 40.11 -95.42
CA ASN A 10 44.28 40.64 -96.73
C ASN A 10 43.55 40.21 -98.04
N LEU A 11 43.34 41.04 -99.07
CA LEU A 11 44.16 42.10 -99.69
C LEU A 11 43.28 43.12 -100.47
N PRO A 12 43.85 44.25 -100.94
CA PRO A 12 43.17 45.48 -101.36
C PRO A 12 42.97 45.58 -102.88
N LYS A 13 42.13 46.53 -103.33
CA LYS A 13 42.17 47.08 -104.70
C LYS A 13 41.64 48.52 -104.72
N ASP A 14 42.58 49.43 -104.99
CA ASP A 14 42.53 50.66 -105.78
C ASP A 14 41.37 51.66 -105.66
N LYS A 15 41.75 52.87 -105.22
CA LYS A 15 41.07 54.17 -105.43
C LYS A 15 40.98 54.50 -106.93
N PRO A 16 40.02 55.35 -107.34
CA PRO A 16 40.39 56.75 -107.59
C PRO A 16 39.33 57.77 -107.12
N PRO A 17 39.68 59.09 -107.14
CA PRO A 17 39.19 60.09 -106.21
C PRO A 17 38.07 60.97 -106.80
N LYS A 18 37.51 61.82 -105.92
CA LYS A 18 36.68 63.03 -106.11
C LYS A 18 35.44 62.92 -105.21
N SER A 19 34.92 63.94 -104.54
CA SER A 19 35.28 65.33 -104.25
C SER A 19 34.05 65.86 -103.51
N HIS A 20 34.19 66.50 -102.35
CA HIS A 20 33.15 67.27 -101.63
C HIS A 20 31.86 66.47 -101.28
N VAL A 21 31.48 66.24 -100.03
CA VAL A 21 30.95 67.21 -99.06
C VAL A 21 31.06 66.56 -97.66
N LYS A 22 31.91 67.11 -96.79
CA LYS A 22 32.02 66.69 -95.37
C LYS A 22 31.04 67.50 -94.53
N THR A 23 29.84 66.96 -94.32
CA THR A 23 28.93 67.38 -93.22
C THR A 23 27.99 66.27 -92.76
N SER A 24 27.67 65.28 -93.60
CA SER A 24 26.75 64.17 -93.25
C SER A 24 27.43 63.00 -92.51
N GLY A 25 28.69 62.68 -92.82
CA GLY A 25 29.41 61.57 -92.17
C GLY A 25 29.80 61.82 -90.70
N ASP A 26 29.93 63.09 -90.28
CA ASP A 26 30.19 63.42 -88.88
C ASP A 26 28.96 63.21 -88.01
N VAL A 27 27.75 63.47 -88.53
CA VAL A 27 26.49 63.22 -87.82
C VAL A 27 26.26 61.72 -87.64
N GLU A 28 26.47 60.92 -88.69
CA GLU A 28 26.35 59.46 -88.60
C GLU A 28 27.35 58.84 -87.62
N ASN A 29 28.60 59.34 -87.60
CA ASN A 29 29.62 58.88 -86.67
C ASN A 29 29.33 59.29 -85.21
N VAL A 30 28.78 60.49 -84.99
CA VAL A 30 28.34 60.93 -83.65
C VAL A 30 27.15 60.10 -83.17
N LEU A 31 26.18 59.84 -84.05
CA LEU A 31 25.01 59.01 -83.73
C LEU A 31 25.42 57.56 -83.42
N ALA A 32 26.32 56.98 -84.21
CA ALA A 32 26.87 55.66 -83.96
C ALA A 32 27.64 55.57 -82.64
N ARG A 33 28.40 56.63 -82.27
CA ARG A 33 29.07 56.71 -80.95
C ARG A 33 28.07 56.86 -79.81
N SER A 34 27.03 57.68 -79.97
CA SER A 34 25.98 57.87 -78.97
C SER A 34 25.24 56.55 -78.70
N LEU A 35 24.84 55.83 -79.76
CA LEU A 35 24.19 54.53 -79.65
C LEU A 35 25.09 53.47 -79.02
N ARG A 36 26.40 53.49 -79.30
CA ARG A 36 27.36 52.60 -78.62
C ARG A 36 27.46 52.91 -77.13
N ASN A 37 27.61 54.19 -76.77
CA ASN A 37 27.69 54.61 -75.37
C ASN A 37 26.39 54.28 -74.60
N GLU A 38 25.23 54.45 -75.24
CA GLU A 38 23.94 54.05 -74.68
C GLU A 38 23.85 52.53 -74.53
N ASN A 39 24.29 51.75 -75.53
CA ASN A 39 24.33 50.29 -75.43
C ASN A 39 25.26 49.83 -74.31
N ASP A 40 26.42 50.45 -74.15
CA ASP A 40 27.38 50.15 -73.07
C ASP A 40 26.80 50.52 -71.69
N LEU A 41 26.09 51.65 -71.59
CA LEU A 41 25.38 52.05 -70.37
C LEU A 41 24.27 51.05 -70.04
N LEU A 42 23.46 50.64 -71.03
CA LEU A 42 22.40 49.65 -70.86
C LEU A 42 22.98 48.28 -70.47
N ARG A 43 24.11 47.86 -71.05
CA ARG A 43 24.82 46.64 -70.66
C ARG A 43 25.33 46.73 -69.22
N PHE A 44 25.86 47.88 -68.81
CA PHE A 44 26.31 48.10 -67.44
C PHE A 44 25.14 48.05 -66.46
N GLN A 45 24.02 48.73 -66.77
CA GLN A 45 22.80 48.71 -65.97
C GLN A 45 22.21 47.30 -65.87
N LEU A 46 22.17 46.56 -66.99
CA LEU A 46 21.71 45.17 -67.01
C LEU A 46 22.61 44.27 -66.16
N ASN A 47 23.94 44.42 -66.25
CA ASN A 47 24.88 43.66 -65.42
C ASN A 47 24.75 44.00 -63.92
N ASP A 48 24.46 45.25 -63.58
CA ASP A 48 24.20 45.66 -62.20
C ASP A 48 22.89 45.03 -61.68
N ILE A 49 21.83 45.04 -62.50
CA ILE A 49 20.55 44.37 -62.17
C ILE A 49 20.77 42.86 -61.98
N ILE A 50 21.47 42.20 -62.90
CA ILE A 50 21.80 40.76 -62.80
C ILE A 50 22.60 40.47 -61.54
N SER A 51 23.57 41.33 -61.19
CA SER A 51 24.39 41.17 -60.00
C SER A 51 23.57 41.33 -58.72
N ARG A 52 22.67 42.32 -58.67
CA ARG A 52 21.73 42.50 -57.55
C ARG A 52 20.78 41.31 -57.41
N GLU A 53 20.22 40.82 -58.52
CA GLU A 53 19.34 39.65 -58.51
C GLU A 53 20.08 38.40 -58.03
N LYS A 54 21.31 38.17 -58.50
CA LYS A 54 22.16 37.07 -58.04
C LYS A 54 22.42 37.16 -56.53
N ASN A 55 22.71 38.34 -56.02
CA ASN A 55 22.92 38.55 -54.58
C ASN A 55 21.64 38.31 -53.77
N GLN A 56 20.48 38.75 -54.26
CA GLN A 56 19.19 38.47 -53.63
C GLN A 56 18.87 36.97 -53.61
N ARG A 57 19.16 36.24 -54.70
CA ARG A 57 18.98 34.77 -54.74
C ARG A 57 19.89 34.06 -53.74
N ILE A 58 21.15 34.48 -53.61
CA ILE A 58 22.08 33.94 -52.61
C ILE A 58 21.58 34.23 -51.19
N GLU A 59 21.10 35.44 -50.92
CA GLU A 59 20.59 35.81 -49.61
C GLU A 59 19.31 35.04 -49.25
N LEU A 60 18.38 34.88 -50.20
CA LEU A 60 17.21 34.01 -50.02
C LEU A 60 17.59 32.56 -49.74
N GLN A 61 18.64 32.05 -50.39
CA GLN A 61 19.14 30.71 -50.13
C GLN A 61 19.73 30.59 -48.71
N ARG A 62 20.48 31.60 -48.26
CA ARG A 62 21.01 31.66 -46.89
C ARG A 62 19.88 31.69 -45.85
N LEU A 63 18.89 32.57 -46.04
CA LEU A 63 17.73 32.66 -45.14
C LEU A 63 16.94 31.35 -45.08
N ARG A 64 16.75 30.66 -46.23
CA ARG A 64 16.13 29.33 -46.25
C ARG A 64 16.94 28.32 -45.46
N SER A 65 18.26 28.27 -45.68
CA SER A 65 19.13 27.34 -44.95
C SER A 65 19.13 27.60 -43.44
N HIS A 66 19.13 28.86 -43.01
CA HIS A 66 19.05 29.22 -41.59
C HIS A 66 17.75 28.75 -40.96
N ARG A 67 16.62 29.04 -41.62
CA ARG A 67 15.29 28.61 -41.16
C ARG A 67 15.18 27.09 -41.09
N ASP A 68 15.72 26.37 -42.07
CA ASP A 68 15.65 24.91 -42.09
C ASP A 68 16.48 24.30 -40.94
N VAL A 69 17.60 24.93 -40.55
CA VAL A 69 18.39 24.56 -39.36
C VAL A 69 17.59 24.83 -38.08
N GLU A 70 17.00 26.02 -37.92
CA GLU A 70 16.18 26.36 -36.74
C GLU A 70 15.00 25.41 -36.57
N VAL A 71 14.28 25.13 -37.66
CA VAL A 71 13.15 24.18 -37.66
C VAL A 71 13.62 22.78 -37.30
N SER A 72 14.74 22.33 -37.87
CA SER A 72 15.31 21.02 -37.53
C SER A 72 15.73 20.92 -36.06
N GLN A 73 16.29 21.99 -35.50
CA GLN A 73 16.67 22.07 -34.09
C GLN A 73 15.44 22.03 -33.18
N LEU A 74 14.40 22.84 -33.49
CA LEU A 74 13.12 22.84 -32.77
C LEU A 74 12.48 21.45 -32.78
N VAL A 75 12.40 20.81 -33.96
CA VAL A 75 11.84 19.46 -34.10
C VAL A 75 12.67 18.43 -33.32
N SER A 76 14.00 18.51 -33.38
CA SER A 76 14.89 17.61 -32.64
C SER A 76 14.72 17.75 -31.12
N THR A 77 14.66 18.97 -30.60
CA THR A 77 14.46 19.26 -29.18
C THR A 77 13.10 18.74 -28.71
N ALA A 78 12.03 19.05 -29.44
CA ALA A 78 10.67 18.59 -29.11
C ALA A 78 10.58 17.05 -29.16
N THR A 79 11.20 16.41 -30.15
CA THR A 79 11.21 14.94 -30.28
C THR A 79 11.97 14.30 -29.12
N THR A 80 13.09 14.88 -28.71
CA THR A 80 13.91 14.37 -27.59
C THR A 80 13.17 14.50 -26.26
N GLN A 81 12.51 15.63 -26.04
CA GLN A 81 11.68 15.85 -24.86
C GLN A 81 10.53 14.84 -24.80
N LEU A 82 9.77 14.69 -25.89
CA LEU A 82 8.67 13.72 -25.96
C LEU A 82 9.15 12.28 -25.72
N LYS A 83 10.32 11.92 -26.27
CA LYS A 83 10.91 10.60 -26.04
C LYS A 83 11.22 10.37 -24.55
N SER A 84 11.78 11.38 -23.87
CA SER A 84 12.06 11.30 -22.44
C SER A 84 10.80 11.16 -21.58
N GLU A 85 9.72 11.88 -21.93
CA GLU A 85 8.42 11.77 -21.26
C GLU A 85 7.79 10.39 -21.47
N VAL A 86 7.87 9.84 -22.69
CA VAL A 86 7.41 8.47 -22.99
C VAL A 86 8.18 7.43 -22.20
N ASP A 87 9.50 7.56 -22.08
CA ASP A 87 10.31 6.61 -21.33
C ASP A 87 10.03 6.70 -19.81
N GLN A 88 9.77 7.90 -19.27
CA GLN A 88 9.31 8.09 -17.90
C GLN A 88 7.95 7.42 -17.65
N LEU A 89 6.98 7.64 -18.56
CA LEU A 89 5.64 7.02 -18.47
C LEU A 89 5.71 5.50 -18.57
N LYS A 90 6.59 4.94 -19.42
CA LYS A 90 6.85 3.50 -19.48
C LYS A 90 7.40 2.97 -18.16
N GLY A 91 8.37 3.68 -17.55
CA GLY A 91 8.93 3.30 -16.25
C GLY A 91 7.88 3.27 -15.15
N LEU A 92 7.02 4.31 -15.08
CA LEU A 92 5.90 4.34 -14.14
C LEU A 92 4.92 3.19 -14.38
N LEU A 93 4.52 2.97 -15.64
CA LEU A 93 3.60 1.88 -15.99
C LEU A 93 4.17 0.50 -15.62
N GLN A 94 5.45 0.26 -15.87
CA GLN A 94 6.11 -1.00 -15.51
C GLN A 94 6.16 -1.21 -13.99
N SER A 95 6.46 -0.16 -13.24
CA SER A 95 6.46 -0.19 -11.78
C SER A 95 5.06 -0.49 -11.23
N THR A 96 4.04 0.24 -11.69
CA THR A 96 2.65 0.02 -11.27
C THR A 96 2.14 -1.36 -11.67
N SER A 97 2.49 -1.85 -12.86
CA SER A 97 2.14 -3.21 -13.30
C SER A 97 2.77 -4.27 -12.40
N SER A 98 4.02 -4.07 -11.95
CA SER A 98 4.71 -5.01 -11.05
C SER A 98 4.06 -5.03 -9.67
N GLN A 99 3.71 -3.85 -9.14
CA GLN A 99 3.00 -3.72 -7.86
C GLN A 99 1.61 -4.37 -7.90
N LEU A 100 0.88 -4.21 -9.00
CA LEU A 100 -0.43 -4.85 -9.18
C LEU A 100 -0.30 -6.38 -9.19
N LEU A 101 0.71 -6.92 -9.88
CA LEU A 101 0.95 -8.36 -9.97
C LEU A 101 1.32 -8.94 -8.60
N GLN A 102 2.10 -8.20 -7.80
CA GLN A 102 2.41 -8.56 -6.42
C GLN A 102 1.14 -8.54 -5.54
N ALA A 103 0.32 -7.50 -5.63
CA ALA A 103 -0.92 -7.41 -4.86
C ALA A 103 -1.93 -8.53 -5.22
N LEU A 104 -1.98 -8.95 -6.48
CA LEU A 104 -2.79 -10.09 -6.90
C LEU A 104 -2.29 -11.41 -6.29
N ASN A 105 -0.97 -11.63 -6.26
CA ASN A 105 -0.37 -12.80 -5.65
C ASN A 105 -0.61 -12.83 -4.12
N ASP A 106 -0.45 -11.70 -3.44
CA ASP A 106 -0.73 -11.57 -2.00
C ASP A 106 -2.22 -11.85 -1.70
N LYS A 107 -3.12 -11.39 -2.56
CA LYS A 107 -4.55 -11.69 -2.46
C LYS A 107 -4.83 -13.18 -2.61
N GLU A 108 -4.21 -13.86 -3.58
CA GLU A 108 -4.37 -15.29 -3.78
C GLU A 108 -3.89 -16.09 -2.57
N LYS A 109 -2.75 -15.69 -2.00
CA LYS A 109 -2.23 -16.28 -0.76
C LYS A 109 -3.20 -16.11 0.42
N LEU A 110 -3.75 -14.90 0.61
CA LEU A 110 -4.74 -14.63 1.66
C LEU A 110 -6.03 -15.45 1.47
N VAL A 111 -6.47 -15.66 0.23
CA VAL A 111 -7.62 -16.51 -0.07
C VAL A 111 -7.32 -17.96 0.32
N SER A 112 -6.15 -18.48 -0.04
CA SER A 112 -5.74 -19.84 0.36
C SER A 112 -5.65 -20.00 1.88
N GLU A 113 -5.10 -19.02 2.60
CA GLU A 113 -5.01 -19.04 4.07
C GLU A 113 -6.40 -18.97 4.72
N LYS A 114 -7.31 -18.17 4.15
CA LYS A 114 -8.71 -18.09 4.58
C LYS A 114 -9.41 -19.44 4.41
N ASP A 115 -9.28 -20.07 3.24
CA ASP A 115 -9.93 -21.35 2.95
C ASP A 115 -9.41 -22.46 3.88
N GLN A 116 -8.10 -22.46 4.18
CA GLN A 116 -7.51 -23.35 5.17
C GLN A 116 -8.08 -23.11 6.58
N SER A 117 -8.19 -21.84 6.99
CA SER A 117 -8.74 -21.47 8.30
C SER A 117 -10.21 -21.86 8.44
N VAL A 118 -11.01 -21.74 7.37
CA VAL A 118 -12.41 -22.19 7.34
C VAL A 118 -12.51 -23.70 7.53
N ARG A 119 -11.67 -24.49 6.85
CA ARG A 119 -11.65 -25.96 7.03
C ARG A 119 -11.33 -26.35 8.48
N VAL A 120 -10.32 -25.71 9.08
CA VAL A 120 -9.96 -25.97 10.48
C VAL A 120 -11.11 -25.61 11.43
N LEU A 121 -11.83 -24.50 11.18
CA LEU A 121 -13.01 -24.14 11.97
C LEU A 121 -14.15 -25.15 11.81
N GLU A 122 -14.37 -25.68 10.60
CA GLU A 122 -15.38 -26.72 10.36
C GLU A 122 -15.03 -28.02 11.10
N GLU A 123 -13.76 -28.44 11.08
CA GLU A 123 -13.26 -29.60 11.82
C GLU A 123 -13.45 -29.44 13.33
N VAL A 124 -13.05 -28.28 13.89
CA VAL A 124 -13.25 -27.98 15.32
C VAL A 124 -14.72 -27.97 15.68
N ARG A 125 -15.59 -27.39 14.82
CA ARG A 125 -17.03 -27.40 15.03
C ARG A 125 -17.61 -28.81 15.04
N HIS A 126 -17.15 -29.69 14.15
CA HIS A 126 -17.58 -31.09 14.13
C HIS A 126 -17.09 -31.85 15.37
N GLY A 127 -15.85 -31.60 15.81
CA GLY A 127 -15.31 -32.13 17.06
C GLY A 127 -16.11 -31.69 18.29
N ALA A 128 -16.47 -30.41 18.36
CA ALA A 128 -17.31 -29.87 19.44
C ALA A 128 -18.72 -30.46 19.43
N ALA A 129 -19.36 -30.59 18.26
CA ALA A 129 -20.67 -31.22 18.15
C ALA A 129 -20.64 -32.70 18.58
N ALA A 130 -19.58 -33.43 18.25
CA ALA A 130 -19.39 -34.81 18.68
C ALA A 130 -19.17 -34.93 20.20
N SER A 131 -18.39 -34.01 20.80
CA SER A 131 -18.18 -34.00 22.25
C SER A 131 -19.46 -33.64 23.01
N GLU A 132 -20.24 -32.68 22.51
CA GLU A 132 -21.55 -32.31 23.07
C GLU A 132 -22.52 -33.49 23.02
N ALA A 133 -22.62 -34.20 21.90
CA ALA A 133 -23.45 -35.39 21.76
C ALA A 133 -23.03 -36.49 22.76
N SER A 134 -21.73 -36.71 22.95
CA SER A 134 -21.20 -37.66 23.93
C SER A 134 -21.57 -37.27 25.36
N LEU A 135 -21.44 -35.98 25.71
CA LEU A 135 -21.80 -35.47 27.03
C LEU A 135 -23.29 -35.60 27.31
N ARG A 136 -24.13 -35.32 26.31
CA ARG A 136 -25.58 -35.48 26.38
C ARG A 136 -25.98 -36.94 26.63
N ASN A 137 -25.33 -37.88 25.94
CA ASN A 137 -25.56 -39.31 26.16
C ASN A 137 -25.16 -39.74 27.58
N ARG A 138 -24.06 -39.22 28.13
CA ARG A 138 -23.63 -39.50 29.52
C ARG A 138 -24.61 -38.93 30.54
N LEU A 139 -25.11 -37.71 30.33
CA LEU A 139 -26.12 -37.10 31.19
C LEU A 139 -27.42 -37.92 31.18
N GLN A 140 -27.86 -38.39 30.01
CA GLN A 140 -29.04 -39.24 29.91
C GLN A 140 -28.85 -40.57 30.64
N HIS A 141 -27.68 -41.21 30.53
CA HIS A 141 -27.38 -42.42 31.32
C HIS A 141 -27.39 -42.16 32.83
N PHE A 142 -26.90 -41.00 33.26
CA PHE A 142 -26.94 -40.62 34.67
C PHE A 142 -28.38 -40.39 35.15
N GLU A 143 -29.21 -39.72 34.36
CA GLU A 143 -30.63 -39.54 34.62
C GLU A 143 -31.36 -40.89 34.74
N ASP A 144 -31.07 -41.85 33.85
CA ASP A 144 -31.60 -43.21 33.92
C ASP A 144 -31.14 -43.97 35.17
N MET A 145 -29.90 -43.75 35.63
CA MET A 145 -29.41 -44.36 36.87
C MET A 145 -30.07 -43.74 38.10
N VAL A 146 -30.24 -42.42 38.14
CA VAL A 146 -30.90 -41.70 39.24
C VAL A 146 -32.37 -42.11 39.35
N THR A 147 -33.09 -42.20 38.23
CA THR A 147 -34.49 -42.64 38.21
C THR A 147 -34.65 -44.08 38.67
N LYS A 148 -33.76 -45.00 38.24
CA LYS A 148 -33.74 -46.39 38.74
C LYS A 148 -33.41 -46.46 40.23
N GLY A 149 -32.42 -45.70 40.69
CA GLY A 149 -32.04 -45.63 42.10
C GLY A 149 -33.18 -45.09 42.98
N PHE A 150 -33.89 -44.07 42.50
CA PHE A 150 -35.08 -43.54 43.15
C PHE A 150 -36.18 -44.61 43.24
N ALA A 151 -36.50 -45.30 42.15
CA ALA A 151 -37.49 -46.37 42.18
C ALA A 151 -37.14 -47.49 43.18
N MET A 152 -35.86 -47.88 43.27
CA MET A 152 -35.41 -48.86 44.27
C MET A 152 -35.57 -48.34 45.69
N ALA A 153 -35.20 -47.08 45.96
CA ALA A 153 -35.36 -46.47 47.27
C ALA A 153 -36.84 -46.43 47.70
N THR A 154 -37.75 -46.03 46.81
CA THR A 154 -39.19 -46.03 47.07
C THR A 154 -39.71 -47.44 47.37
N THR A 155 -39.34 -48.45 46.57
CA THR A 155 -39.78 -49.84 46.84
C THR A 155 -39.27 -50.37 48.18
N LEU A 156 -38.07 -49.97 48.59
CA LEU A 156 -37.50 -50.37 49.88
C LEU A 156 -38.21 -49.64 51.02
N ALA A 157 -38.45 -48.34 50.90
CA ALA A 157 -39.22 -47.57 51.88
C ALA A 157 -40.64 -48.14 52.07
N ASP A 158 -41.35 -48.43 50.97
CA ASP A 158 -42.67 -49.07 51.00
C ASP A 158 -42.64 -50.44 51.71
N SER A 159 -41.59 -51.22 51.49
CA SER A 159 -41.43 -52.53 52.16
C SER A 159 -41.20 -52.40 53.66
N VAL A 160 -40.44 -51.38 54.10
CA VAL A 160 -40.20 -51.12 55.52
C VAL A 160 -41.45 -50.57 56.20
N ASP A 161 -42.18 -49.67 55.53
CA ASP A 161 -43.48 -49.18 56.00
C ASP A 161 -44.50 -50.32 56.13
N ALA A 162 -44.55 -51.23 55.16
CA ALA A 162 -45.42 -52.41 55.21
C ALA A 162 -45.05 -53.34 56.37
N PHE A 163 -43.75 -53.57 56.60
CA PHE A 163 -43.25 -54.34 57.74
C PHE A 163 -43.63 -53.69 59.07
N GLN A 164 -43.43 -52.38 59.20
CA GLN A 164 -43.79 -51.62 60.41
C GLN A 164 -45.30 -51.74 60.70
N ARG A 165 -46.17 -51.54 59.69
CA ARG A 165 -47.63 -51.68 59.86
C ARG A 165 -48.05 -53.07 60.31
N HIS A 166 -47.34 -54.12 59.87
CA HIS A 166 -47.69 -55.50 60.21
C HIS A 166 -47.11 -55.99 61.54
N VAL A 167 -45.86 -55.64 61.86
CA VAL A 167 -45.15 -56.17 63.04
C VAL A 167 -45.23 -55.22 64.23
N LEU A 168 -45.30 -53.91 63.99
CA LEU A 168 -45.33 -52.87 65.01
C LEU A 168 -46.44 -51.83 64.74
N PRO A 169 -47.73 -52.23 64.67
CA PRO A 169 -48.84 -51.35 64.30
C PRO A 169 -49.05 -50.14 65.21
N THR A 170 -48.53 -50.17 66.45
CA THR A 170 -48.61 -49.07 67.42
C THR A 170 -47.36 -48.18 67.43
N PHE A 171 -46.32 -48.53 66.69
CA PHE A 171 -45.07 -47.77 66.65
C PHE A 171 -45.15 -46.70 65.56
N ASN A 172 -45.18 -45.42 65.97
CA ASN A 172 -45.11 -44.26 65.08
C ASN A 172 -43.75 -43.56 65.27
N PRO A 173 -42.77 -43.76 64.38
CA PRO A 173 -41.47 -43.08 64.46
C PRO A 173 -41.57 -41.58 64.10
N SER A 174 -42.70 -41.13 63.54
CA SER A 174 -42.92 -39.72 63.15
C SER A 174 -43.27 -38.83 64.36
N ALA A 175 -42.30 -38.58 65.25
CA ALA A 175 -42.40 -37.54 66.27
C ALA A 175 -41.60 -36.26 65.92
N THR A 176 -40.98 -36.19 64.74
CA THR A 176 -40.23 -35.00 64.32
C THR A 176 -40.58 -34.58 62.90
N GLY A 177 -41.24 -33.42 62.79
CA GLY A 177 -41.18 -32.54 61.61
C GLY A 177 -42.11 -32.86 60.45
N LYS A 178 -43.38 -32.47 60.55
CA LYS A 178 -44.16 -32.08 59.35
C LYS A 178 -43.76 -30.66 58.99
N GLU A 179 -42.95 -30.48 57.95
CA GLU A 179 -42.90 -29.21 57.23
C GLU A 179 -43.59 -29.36 55.87
N THR A 180 -44.51 -28.42 55.64
CA THR A 180 -45.41 -28.30 54.52
C THR A 180 -44.75 -27.66 53.31
N GLY A 181 -44.97 -28.26 52.13
CA GLY A 181 -45.16 -27.56 50.86
C GLY A 181 -43.92 -27.01 50.14
N GLU A 182 -43.52 -27.64 49.04
CA GLU A 182 -43.53 -27.06 47.68
C GLU A 182 -42.70 -27.91 46.70
N SER A 183 -43.22 -27.99 45.48
CA SER A 183 -42.91 -28.86 44.34
C SER A 183 -41.44 -29.00 43.93
N GLY A 184 -41.01 -30.24 43.65
CA GLY A 184 -39.81 -30.54 42.88
C GLY A 184 -39.29 -31.96 43.12
N ALA A 185 -39.03 -32.72 42.05
CA ALA A 185 -38.56 -34.12 42.09
C ALA A 185 -37.34 -34.37 43.00
N ALA A 186 -36.50 -33.35 43.24
CA ALA A 186 -35.35 -33.41 44.14
C ALA A 186 -35.75 -33.57 45.63
N ARG A 187 -36.89 -33.01 46.06
CA ARG A 187 -37.40 -33.20 47.44
C ARG A 187 -38.00 -34.60 47.65
N SER A 188 -38.55 -35.21 46.60
CA SER A 188 -39.10 -36.57 46.67
C SER A 188 -38.03 -37.60 47.04
N LEU A 189 -36.80 -37.47 46.50
CA LEU A 189 -35.70 -38.37 46.87
C LEU A 189 -35.22 -38.11 48.30
N THR A 190 -35.16 -36.86 48.76
CA THR A 190 -34.79 -36.57 50.15
C THR A 190 -35.84 -37.04 51.16
N GLU A 191 -37.13 -36.96 50.81
CA GLU A 191 -38.22 -37.50 51.63
C GLU A 191 -38.17 -39.04 51.69
N GLU A 192 -37.94 -39.70 50.55
CA GLU A 192 -37.76 -41.17 50.50
C GLU A 192 -36.52 -41.63 51.26
N LEU A 193 -35.40 -40.90 51.17
CA LEU A 193 -34.19 -41.18 51.96
C LEU A 193 -34.44 -41.00 53.45
N SER A 194 -35.19 -39.97 53.85
CA SER A 194 -35.59 -39.75 55.24
C SER A 194 -36.48 -40.87 55.76
N ARG A 195 -37.44 -41.36 54.94
CA ARG A 195 -38.24 -42.55 55.26
C ARG A 195 -37.38 -43.79 55.44
N LEU A 196 -36.42 -43.99 54.54
CA LEU A 196 -35.49 -45.12 54.59
C LEU A 196 -34.62 -45.07 55.86
N GLU A 197 -34.12 -43.90 56.22
CA GLU A 197 -33.29 -43.66 57.40
C GLU A 197 -34.07 -43.96 58.69
N ASN A 198 -35.32 -43.52 58.75
CA ASN A 198 -36.24 -43.84 59.86
C ASN A 198 -36.51 -45.35 59.93
N GLY A 199 -36.75 -45.99 58.78
CA GLY A 199 -36.93 -47.43 58.67
C GLY A 199 -35.71 -48.25 59.10
N LEU A 200 -34.51 -47.79 58.74
CA LEU A 200 -33.24 -48.42 59.13
C LEU A 200 -32.97 -48.27 60.63
N THR A 201 -33.34 -47.12 61.20
CA THR A 201 -33.29 -46.88 62.65
C THR A 201 -34.24 -47.83 63.40
N LEU A 202 -35.47 -48.03 62.88
CA LEU A 202 -36.41 -48.99 63.43
C LEU A 202 -35.88 -50.43 63.39
N LEU A 203 -35.30 -50.84 62.25
CA LEU A 203 -34.69 -52.16 62.12
C LEU A 203 -33.54 -52.37 63.11
N ARG A 204 -32.70 -51.34 63.35
CA ARG A 204 -31.65 -51.40 64.38
C ARG A 204 -32.24 -51.62 65.77
N VAL A 205 -33.23 -50.81 66.18
CA VAL A 205 -33.89 -50.95 67.49
C VAL A 205 -34.52 -52.33 67.67
N LEU A 206 -35.14 -52.88 66.62
CA LEU A 206 -35.69 -54.24 66.65
C LEU A 206 -34.63 -55.33 66.79
N VAL A 207 -33.51 -55.20 66.08
CA VAL A 207 -32.38 -56.14 66.18
C VAL A 207 -31.78 -56.10 67.58
N ASP A 208 -31.60 -54.91 68.15
CA ASP A 208 -31.08 -54.73 69.50
C ASP A 208 -32.03 -55.32 70.55
N ALA A 209 -33.33 -55.01 70.47
CA ALA A 209 -34.34 -55.60 71.36
C ALA A 209 -34.41 -57.13 71.25
N LYS A 210 -34.26 -57.68 70.04
CA LYS A 210 -34.20 -59.13 69.82
C LYS A 210 -32.94 -59.74 70.44
N ASN A 211 -31.79 -59.07 70.31
CA ASN A 211 -30.54 -59.50 70.91
C ASN A 211 -30.62 -59.47 72.45
N ASP A 212 -31.16 -58.41 73.04
CA ASP A 212 -31.36 -58.31 74.48
C ASP A 212 -32.29 -59.41 75.01
N THR A 213 -33.39 -59.66 74.29
CA THR A 213 -34.31 -60.76 74.63
C THR A 213 -33.61 -62.12 74.54
N LEU A 214 -32.77 -62.35 73.52
CA LEU A 214 -31.98 -63.57 73.40
C LEU A 214 -30.96 -63.72 74.53
N VAL A 215 -30.31 -62.63 74.96
CA VAL A 215 -29.38 -62.64 76.09
C VAL A 215 -30.12 -62.99 77.39
N LEU A 216 -31.29 -62.37 77.62
CA LEU A 216 -32.16 -62.68 78.76
C LEU A 216 -32.61 -64.15 78.79
N ILE A 217 -33.07 -64.68 77.64
CA ILE A 217 -33.46 -66.09 77.52
C ILE A 217 -32.28 -67.00 77.79
N ARG A 218 -31.09 -66.72 77.22
CA ARG A 218 -29.86 -67.49 77.49
C ARG A 218 -29.49 -67.45 78.97
N GLY A 219 -29.60 -66.28 79.62
CA GLY A 219 -29.35 -66.11 81.05
C GLY A 219 -30.29 -66.98 81.91
N LYS A 220 -31.59 -66.92 81.64
CA LYS A 220 -32.59 -67.76 82.33
C LYS A 220 -32.35 -69.25 82.12
N LEU A 221 -32.12 -69.68 80.88
CA LEU A 221 -31.84 -71.09 80.57
C LEU A 221 -30.56 -71.58 81.24
N LYS A 222 -29.55 -70.72 81.40
CA LYS A 222 -28.33 -71.04 82.13
C LYS A 222 -28.60 -71.21 83.62
N GLN A 223 -29.38 -70.31 84.21
CA GLN A 223 -29.79 -70.38 85.61
C GLN A 223 -30.62 -71.65 85.88
N GLU A 224 -31.64 -71.93 85.06
CA GLU A 224 -32.45 -73.14 85.17
C GLU A 224 -31.59 -74.42 85.04
N ASN A 225 -30.58 -74.41 84.16
CA ASN A 225 -29.61 -75.53 84.08
C ASN A 225 -28.76 -75.68 85.34
N GLU A 226 -28.34 -74.58 85.96
CA GLU A 226 -27.58 -74.59 87.21
C GLU A 226 -28.44 -75.09 88.37
N GLU A 227 -29.71 -74.68 88.43
CA GLU A 227 -30.70 -75.16 89.39
C GLU A 227 -30.98 -76.66 89.21
N LEU A 228 -31.22 -77.13 87.98
CA LEU A 228 -31.39 -78.55 87.67
C LEU A 228 -30.13 -79.38 88.00
N ARG A 229 -28.93 -78.83 87.79
CA ARG A 229 -27.67 -79.47 88.21
C ARG A 229 -27.57 -79.55 89.73
N ALA A 230 -27.94 -78.50 90.46
CA ALA A 230 -27.96 -78.50 91.91
C ALA A 230 -28.99 -79.52 92.45
N GLU A 231 -30.18 -79.61 91.86
CA GLU A 231 -31.18 -80.61 92.18
C GLU A 231 -30.71 -82.03 91.87
N LEU A 232 -30.07 -82.25 90.72
CA LEU A 232 -29.43 -83.53 90.38
C LEU A 232 -28.29 -83.87 91.34
N GLN A 233 -27.55 -82.88 91.84
CA GLN A 233 -26.49 -83.09 92.82
C GLN A 233 -27.06 -83.44 94.20
N VAL A 234 -28.16 -82.80 94.62
CA VAL A 234 -28.89 -83.17 95.85
C VAL A 234 -29.55 -84.55 95.72
N ALA A 235 -30.06 -84.90 94.54
CA ALA A 235 -30.56 -86.25 94.24
C ALA A 235 -29.42 -87.29 94.26
N ARG A 236 -28.26 -86.97 93.66
CA ARG A 236 -27.04 -87.79 93.75
C ARG A 236 -26.51 -87.90 95.18
N GLU A 237 -26.64 -86.88 96.02
CA GLU A 237 -26.25 -86.94 97.44
C GLU A 237 -27.23 -87.77 98.28
N ARG A 238 -28.52 -87.83 97.88
CA ARG A 238 -29.49 -88.78 98.42
C ARG A 238 -29.18 -90.22 98.02
N ASP A 239 -28.78 -90.47 96.77
CA ASP A 239 -28.33 -91.79 96.30
C ASP A 239 -26.92 -92.17 96.82
N SER A 240 -26.06 -91.18 97.09
CA SER A 240 -24.70 -91.37 97.59
C SER A 240 -24.64 -91.69 99.09
N LYS A 241 -25.72 -91.48 99.86
CA LYS A 241 -25.88 -92.06 101.21
C LYS A 241 -26.17 -93.56 101.20
N GLN A 242 -26.41 -94.17 100.03
CA GLN A 242 -26.69 -95.61 99.89
C GLN A 242 -25.63 -96.38 99.09
N THR A 243 -24.57 -95.72 98.61
CA THR A 243 -23.51 -96.41 97.84
C THR A 243 -22.15 -95.75 98.05
N LEU A 244 -21.54 -96.00 99.22
CA LEU A 244 -20.12 -95.81 99.46
C LEU A 244 -19.37 -97.07 99.04
N ALA A 245 -18.87 -97.12 97.80
CA ALA A 245 -17.67 -97.89 97.45
C ALA A 245 -17.19 -97.54 96.03
N ALA A 246 -15.86 -97.49 95.90
CA ALA A 246 -15.06 -97.52 94.67
C ALA A 246 -14.75 -96.19 93.95
N GLN A 247 -13.60 -95.62 94.32
CA GLN A 247 -12.42 -95.48 93.45
C GLN A 247 -12.64 -95.39 91.92
N GLN A 248 -12.27 -94.26 91.30
CA GLN A 248 -11.02 -94.04 90.53
C GLN A 248 -11.15 -92.86 89.53
N PRO A 249 -10.04 -92.21 89.12
CA PRO A 249 -10.04 -91.02 88.27
C PRO A 249 -10.06 -91.41 86.79
N ALA A 250 -11.05 -90.92 86.03
CA ALA A 250 -11.07 -91.03 84.58
C ALA A 250 -10.38 -89.82 83.95
N GLN A 251 -9.13 -90.04 83.53
CA GLN A 251 -8.56 -89.38 82.36
C GLN A 251 -9.40 -89.76 81.13
N THR A 252 -9.59 -88.79 80.24
CA THR A 252 -9.57 -88.84 78.76
C THR A 252 -10.70 -88.01 78.13
N ASN A 253 -10.46 -86.71 77.95
CA ASN A 253 -11.06 -85.91 76.85
C ASN A 253 -9.95 -85.20 76.05
N THR A 254 -8.76 -85.82 75.96
CA THR A 254 -7.62 -85.28 75.21
C THR A 254 -7.82 -85.37 73.69
N GLU A 255 -8.65 -86.30 73.21
CA GLU A 255 -8.96 -86.44 71.77
C GLU A 255 -9.97 -85.40 71.28
N ASP A 256 -11.03 -85.12 72.04
CA ASP A 256 -11.99 -84.04 71.71
C ASP A 256 -11.34 -82.66 71.74
N VAL A 257 -10.51 -82.39 72.76
CA VAL A 257 -9.76 -81.13 72.86
C VAL A 257 -8.70 -81.02 71.74
N ALA A 258 -8.09 -82.14 71.31
CA ALA A 258 -7.16 -82.13 70.19
C ALA A 258 -7.87 -81.95 68.83
N PHE A 259 -9.07 -82.51 68.67
CA PHE A 259 -9.91 -82.36 67.49
C PHE A 259 -10.42 -80.93 67.34
N GLU A 260 -11.02 -80.35 68.39
CA GLU A 260 -11.42 -78.93 68.41
C GLU A 260 -10.24 -77.99 68.14
N LYS A 261 -9.07 -78.28 68.71
CA LYS A 261 -7.86 -77.49 68.48
C LYS A 261 -7.38 -77.56 67.03
N ASN A 262 -7.51 -78.72 66.38
CA ASN A 262 -7.18 -78.85 64.95
C ASN A 262 -8.22 -78.18 64.05
N MET A 263 -9.51 -78.26 64.40
CA MET A 263 -10.59 -77.58 63.70
C MET A 263 -10.44 -76.05 63.78
N LEU A 264 -10.20 -75.52 64.99
CA LEU A 264 -9.91 -74.09 65.20
C LEU A 264 -8.67 -73.62 64.44
N ARG A 265 -7.61 -74.44 64.35
CA ARG A 265 -6.44 -74.12 63.51
C ARG A 265 -6.79 -74.07 62.03
N GLN A 266 -7.63 -74.98 61.55
CA GLN A 266 -8.11 -74.98 60.16
C GLN A 266 -8.98 -73.76 59.86
N GLU A 267 -9.91 -73.42 60.74
CA GLU A 267 -10.75 -72.22 60.62
C GLU A 267 -9.91 -70.94 60.66
N LEU A 268 -8.93 -70.86 61.56
CA LEU A 268 -8.02 -69.72 61.64
C LEU A 268 -7.15 -69.60 60.38
N HIS A 269 -6.72 -70.72 59.81
CA HIS A 269 -5.98 -70.73 58.55
C HIS A 269 -6.87 -70.34 57.36
N SER A 270 -8.13 -70.77 57.35
CA SER A 270 -9.14 -70.38 56.36
C SER A 270 -9.42 -68.87 56.42
N LEU A 271 -9.64 -68.33 57.62
CA LEU A 271 -9.79 -66.90 57.88
C LEU A 271 -8.56 -66.10 57.45
N GLN A 272 -7.35 -66.60 57.73
CA GLN A 272 -6.11 -65.95 57.32
C GLN A 272 -5.96 -65.92 55.79
N ASN A 273 -6.37 -66.99 55.10
CA ASN A 273 -6.39 -67.03 53.64
C ASN A 273 -7.42 -66.05 53.06
N LEU A 274 -8.60 -65.96 53.68
CA LEU A 274 -9.65 -65.02 53.27
C LEU A 274 -9.21 -63.56 53.47
N PHE A 275 -8.61 -63.27 54.62
CA PHE A 275 -8.03 -61.96 54.91
C PHE A 275 -6.91 -61.59 53.93
N ASN A 276 -5.99 -62.53 53.65
CA ASN A 276 -4.93 -62.31 52.66
C ASN A 276 -5.48 -62.07 51.25
N ALA A 277 -6.56 -62.77 50.87
CA ALA A 277 -7.24 -62.56 49.58
C ALA A 277 -7.90 -61.17 49.53
N GLU A 278 -8.56 -60.74 50.60
CA GLU A 278 -9.21 -59.43 50.69
C GLU A 278 -8.18 -58.29 50.68
N VAL A 279 -7.07 -58.42 51.42
CA VAL A 279 -5.95 -57.46 51.37
C VAL A 279 -5.37 -57.37 49.96
N LYS A 280 -5.22 -58.50 49.26
CA LYS A 280 -4.73 -58.51 47.87
C LYS A 280 -5.71 -57.83 46.91
N GLN A 281 -7.02 -58.04 47.10
CA GLN A 281 -8.06 -57.40 46.32
C GLN A 281 -8.12 -55.88 46.56
N LEU A 282 -8.01 -55.46 47.82
CA LEU A 282 -7.98 -54.03 48.20
C LEU A 282 -6.74 -53.33 47.63
N LYS A 283 -5.56 -53.96 47.69
CA LYS A 283 -4.34 -53.43 47.05
C LYS A 283 -4.49 -53.30 45.53
N ALA A 284 -5.14 -54.27 44.88
CA ALA A 284 -5.39 -54.20 43.44
C ALA A 284 -6.36 -53.07 43.08
N LYS A 285 -7.44 -52.88 43.87
CA LYS A 285 -8.37 -51.75 43.69
C LYS A 285 -7.69 -50.40 43.91
N LEU A 286 -6.86 -50.27 44.94
CA LEU A 286 -6.11 -49.04 45.20
C LEU A 286 -5.23 -48.67 43.99
N LYS A 287 -4.50 -49.65 43.45
CA LYS A 287 -3.64 -49.45 42.27
C LYS A 287 -4.42 -49.06 41.02
N MET A 288 -5.64 -49.57 40.85
CA MET A 288 -6.53 -49.16 39.75
C MET A 288 -6.95 -47.69 39.89
N TYR A 289 -7.33 -47.25 41.09
CA TYR A 289 -7.69 -45.85 41.34
C TYR A 289 -6.49 -44.92 41.15
N GLU A 290 -5.29 -45.29 41.59
CA GLU A 290 -4.07 -44.50 41.36
C GLU A 290 -3.76 -44.31 39.87
N LEU A 291 -3.99 -45.34 39.04
CA LEU A 291 -3.82 -45.26 37.59
C LEU A 291 -4.89 -44.38 36.92
N GLU A 292 -6.15 -44.49 37.36
CA GLU A 292 -7.22 -43.62 36.88
C GLU A 292 -6.98 -42.15 37.24
N ASP A 293 -6.46 -41.87 38.44
CA ASP A 293 -6.16 -40.52 38.90
C ASP A 293 -4.98 -39.91 38.11
N GLN A 294 -3.92 -40.68 37.86
CA GLN A 294 -2.82 -40.27 36.98
C GLN A 294 -3.29 -39.99 35.55
N ALA A 295 -4.17 -40.84 35.00
CA ALA A 295 -4.74 -40.63 33.67
C ALA A 295 -5.66 -39.39 33.63
N GLY A 296 -6.40 -39.12 34.71
CA GLY A 296 -7.21 -37.91 34.88
C GLY A 296 -6.35 -36.65 34.93
N HIS A 297 -5.23 -36.71 35.67
CA HIS A 297 -4.29 -35.59 35.78
C HIS A 297 -3.64 -35.25 34.42
N GLY A 298 -3.24 -36.26 33.64
CA GLY A 298 -2.69 -36.05 32.30
C GLY A 298 -3.68 -35.34 31.36
N ARG A 299 -4.95 -35.75 31.36
CA ARG A 299 -6.00 -35.08 30.56
C ARG A 299 -6.26 -33.65 31.04
N PHE A 300 -6.20 -33.41 32.35
CA PHE A 300 -6.37 -32.07 32.91
C PHE A 300 -5.25 -31.12 32.43
N GLU A 301 -4.00 -31.57 32.46
CA GLU A 301 -2.86 -30.79 31.93
C GLU A 301 -2.97 -30.52 30.43
N GLU A 302 -3.44 -31.49 29.64
CA GLU A 302 -3.68 -31.31 28.20
C GLU A 302 -4.75 -30.23 27.93
N VAL A 303 -5.88 -30.30 28.64
CA VAL A 303 -6.95 -29.30 28.54
C VAL A 303 -6.45 -27.92 28.98
N GLN A 304 -5.62 -27.84 30.02
CA GLN A 304 -5.05 -26.59 30.49
C GLN A 304 -4.11 -25.96 29.45
N LYS A 305 -3.28 -26.77 28.78
CA LYS A 305 -2.44 -26.31 27.66
C LYS A 305 -3.26 -25.84 26.47
N GLU A 306 -4.34 -26.56 26.14
CA GLU A 306 -5.22 -26.20 25.03
C GLU A 306 -5.96 -24.88 25.31
N LEU A 307 -6.46 -24.68 26.54
CA LEU A 307 -7.05 -23.41 26.98
C LEU A 307 -6.07 -22.25 26.86
N LEU A 308 -4.82 -22.42 27.29
CA LEU A 308 -3.78 -21.39 27.15
C LEU A 308 -3.51 -21.06 25.67
N ASN A 309 -3.45 -22.07 24.81
CA ASN A 309 -3.28 -21.89 23.37
C ASN A 309 -4.46 -21.15 22.73
N LEU A 310 -5.69 -21.50 23.11
CA LEU A 310 -6.90 -20.83 22.63
C LEU A 310 -6.94 -19.37 23.10
N GLN A 311 -6.54 -19.10 24.34
CA GLN A 311 -6.44 -17.74 24.87
C GLN A 311 -5.41 -16.91 24.09
N ASN A 312 -4.23 -17.47 23.79
CA ASN A 312 -3.22 -16.78 22.98
C ASN A 312 -3.72 -16.49 21.55
N LYS A 313 -4.42 -17.44 20.93
CA LYS A 313 -5.04 -17.24 19.60
C LYS A 313 -6.11 -16.16 19.64
N LEU A 314 -6.92 -16.11 20.68
CA LEU A 314 -7.95 -15.07 20.87
C LEU A 314 -7.30 -13.68 20.93
N VAL A 315 -6.28 -13.51 21.77
CA VAL A 315 -5.56 -12.24 21.92
C VAL A 315 -4.94 -11.78 20.60
N ALA A 316 -4.33 -12.70 19.83
CA ALA A 316 -3.78 -12.38 18.52
C ALA A 316 -4.86 -11.93 17.52
N GLN A 317 -6.02 -12.59 17.51
CA GLN A 317 -7.15 -12.22 16.66
C GLN A 317 -7.75 -10.87 17.05
N GLU A 318 -7.87 -10.58 18.35
CA GLU A 318 -8.32 -9.28 18.85
C GLU A 318 -7.35 -8.16 18.45
N GLY A 319 -6.04 -8.41 18.51
CA GLY A 319 -5.01 -7.48 18.03
C GLY A 319 -5.13 -7.21 16.52
N SER A 320 -5.34 -8.26 15.72
CA SER A 320 -5.56 -8.13 14.27
C SER A 320 -6.85 -7.34 13.97
N ARG A 321 -7.94 -7.59 14.72
CA ARG A 321 -9.20 -6.86 14.58
C ARG A 321 -9.00 -5.36 14.84
N ALA A 322 -8.32 -5.01 15.92
CA ALA A 322 -8.05 -3.61 16.27
C ALA A 322 -7.23 -2.89 15.18
N LEU A 323 -6.23 -3.56 14.61
CA LEU A 323 -5.43 -3.02 13.50
C LEU A 323 -6.30 -2.77 12.25
N LEU A 324 -7.14 -3.73 11.88
CA LEU A 324 -8.05 -3.61 10.73
C LEU A 324 -9.09 -2.50 10.95
N GLU A 325 -9.63 -2.35 12.16
CA GLU A 325 -10.52 -1.25 12.51
C GLU A 325 -9.83 0.12 12.37
N SER A 326 -8.56 0.23 12.77
CA SER A 326 -7.77 1.46 12.58
C SER A 326 -7.59 1.79 11.09
N ARG A 327 -7.18 0.81 10.29
CA ARG A 327 -7.01 0.98 8.83
C ARG A 327 -8.31 1.38 8.14
N LEU A 328 -9.43 0.78 8.54
CA LEU A 328 -10.75 1.14 7.98
C LEU A 328 -11.12 2.59 8.30
N LYS A 329 -10.81 3.08 9.51
CA LYS A 329 -11.03 4.49 9.88
C LYS A 329 -10.18 5.43 9.03
N GLU A 330 -8.90 5.10 8.83
CA GLU A 330 -7.98 5.86 7.97
C GLU A 330 -8.48 5.90 6.52
N GLU A 331 -8.87 4.75 5.96
CA GLU A 331 -9.41 4.67 4.59
C GLU A 331 -10.72 5.48 4.44
N THR A 332 -11.61 5.40 5.43
CA THR A 332 -12.87 6.15 5.44
C THR A 332 -12.62 7.66 5.50
N SER A 333 -11.61 8.09 6.28
CA SER A 333 -11.16 9.48 6.33
C SER A 333 -10.60 9.94 4.98
N ALA A 334 -9.69 9.17 4.38
CA ALA A 334 -9.11 9.48 3.07
C ALA A 334 -10.19 9.55 1.97
N ARG A 335 -11.15 8.62 1.97
CA ARG A 335 -12.30 8.65 1.06
C ARG A 335 -13.12 9.92 1.25
N SER A 336 -13.37 10.34 2.49
CA SER A 336 -14.13 11.56 2.79
C SER A 336 -13.40 12.81 2.29
N GLN A 337 -12.07 12.85 2.40
CA GLN A 337 -11.24 13.93 1.85
C GLN A 337 -11.32 13.97 0.32
N LEU A 338 -11.18 12.82 -0.35
CA LEU A 338 -11.29 12.74 -1.81
C LEU A 338 -12.67 13.15 -2.33
N VAL A 339 -13.75 12.76 -1.65
CA VAL A 339 -15.11 13.21 -1.98
C VAL A 339 -15.22 14.74 -1.86
N SER A 340 -14.66 15.31 -0.79
CA SER A 340 -14.66 16.77 -0.60
C SER A 340 -13.88 17.49 -1.71
N GLN A 341 -12.70 16.98 -2.08
CA GLN A 341 -11.92 17.53 -3.20
C GLN A 341 -12.66 17.43 -4.53
N LEU A 342 -13.32 16.30 -4.82
CA LEU A 342 -14.13 16.13 -6.03
C LEU A 342 -15.28 17.15 -6.10
N VAL A 343 -15.93 17.43 -4.97
CA VAL A 343 -16.99 18.45 -4.90
C VAL A 343 -16.42 19.84 -5.20
N THR A 344 -15.26 20.19 -4.65
CA THR A 344 -14.59 21.46 -4.94
C THR A 344 -14.23 21.57 -6.42
N LEU A 345 -13.59 20.55 -6.99
CA LEU A 345 -13.21 20.52 -8.40
C LEU A 345 -14.43 20.61 -9.33
N ARG A 346 -15.57 19.99 -8.98
CA ARG A 346 -16.82 20.14 -9.74
C ARG A 346 -17.32 21.58 -9.74
N LYS A 347 -17.30 22.25 -8.58
CA LYS A 347 -17.68 23.67 -8.48
C LYS A 347 -16.76 24.57 -9.29
N GLU A 348 -15.45 24.32 -9.26
CA GLU A 348 -14.49 25.07 -10.08
C GLU A 348 -14.72 24.84 -11.57
N ASN A 349 -14.99 23.60 -11.98
CA ASN A 349 -15.29 23.27 -13.37
C ASN A 349 -16.57 23.97 -13.86
N GLU A 350 -17.62 24.00 -13.05
CA GLU A 350 -18.84 24.77 -13.34
C GLU A 350 -18.55 26.27 -13.48
N LYS A 351 -17.71 26.83 -12.61
CA LYS A 351 -17.26 28.22 -12.70
C LYS A 351 -16.50 28.48 -14.00
N TYR A 352 -15.53 27.65 -14.35
CA TYR A 352 -14.78 27.79 -15.62
C TYR A 352 -15.68 27.63 -16.84
N LYS A 353 -16.69 26.75 -16.77
CA LYS A 353 -17.67 26.60 -17.84
C LYS A 353 -18.50 27.89 -18.02
N ALA A 354 -18.93 28.53 -16.92
CA ALA A 354 -19.63 29.80 -16.97
C ALA A 354 -18.75 30.95 -17.52
N GLU A 355 -17.48 31.01 -17.11
CA GLU A 355 -16.49 31.96 -17.65
C GLU A 355 -16.28 31.76 -19.16
N LEU A 356 -16.15 30.50 -19.59
CA LEU A 356 -16.01 30.14 -21.00
C LEU A 356 -17.24 30.55 -21.82
N GLU A 357 -18.46 30.34 -21.31
CA GLU A 357 -19.68 30.79 -21.99
C GLU A 357 -19.75 32.30 -22.11
N THR A 358 -19.34 33.03 -21.06
CA THR A 358 -19.27 34.50 -21.07
C THR A 358 -18.28 35.00 -22.12
N LEU A 359 -17.08 34.39 -22.19
CA LEU A 359 -16.08 34.72 -23.20
C LEU A 359 -16.59 34.40 -24.62
N LYS A 360 -17.27 33.27 -24.83
CA LYS A 360 -17.91 32.94 -26.11
C LYS A 360 -18.98 33.95 -26.51
N LEU A 361 -19.74 34.48 -25.55
CA LEU A 361 -20.75 35.52 -25.79
C LEU A 361 -20.09 36.84 -26.19
N ASN A 362 -18.98 37.21 -25.55
CA ASN A 362 -18.21 38.43 -25.83
C ASN A 362 -17.44 38.35 -27.17
N GLN A 363 -17.14 37.15 -27.66
CA GLN A 363 -16.48 36.95 -28.96
C GLN A 363 -17.46 36.83 -30.15
N LYS A 364 -18.75 36.59 -29.90
CA LYS A 364 -19.77 36.60 -30.95
C LYS A 364 -20.18 38.06 -31.24
N PRO A 365 -20.00 38.59 -32.45
CA PRO A 365 -20.46 39.94 -32.79
C PRO A 365 -21.99 39.96 -32.71
N ARG A 366 -22.56 40.59 -31.67
CA ARG A 366 -24.01 40.68 -31.44
C ARG A 366 -24.74 41.61 -32.41
N SER A 367 -24.02 42.38 -33.20
CA SER A 367 -24.44 42.97 -34.46
C SER A 367 -23.18 42.98 -35.33
N GLY A 368 -23.27 43.03 -36.67
CA GLY A 368 -22.11 42.96 -37.58
C GLY A 368 -21.02 44.06 -37.43
N ARG A 369 -20.92 44.70 -36.27
CA ARG A 369 -19.88 45.64 -35.87
C ARG A 369 -18.71 44.89 -35.22
N ILE A 370 -17.53 45.10 -35.77
CA ILE A 370 -16.26 44.62 -35.22
C ILE A 370 -16.11 45.20 -33.79
N PRO A 371 -15.73 44.39 -32.78
CA PRO A 371 -15.47 44.88 -31.42
C PRO A 371 -14.52 46.08 -31.44
N VAL A 372 -14.82 47.10 -30.63
CA VAL A 372 -14.11 48.39 -30.64
C VAL A 372 -12.61 48.20 -30.41
N GLU A 373 -12.24 47.27 -29.54
CA GLU A 373 -10.86 46.93 -29.22
C GLU A 373 -10.12 46.37 -30.45
N LYS A 374 -10.80 45.58 -31.28
CA LYS A 374 -10.23 45.05 -32.52
C LYS A 374 -10.12 46.13 -33.61
N MET A 375 -11.01 47.12 -33.61
CA MET A 375 -10.95 48.28 -34.51
C MET A 375 -9.80 49.21 -34.11
N ASP A 376 -9.63 49.48 -32.82
CA ASP A 376 -8.53 50.29 -32.29
C ASP A 376 -7.17 49.64 -32.53
N LEU A 377 -7.07 48.31 -32.36
CA LEU A 377 -5.85 47.58 -32.70
C LEU A 377 -5.52 47.65 -34.19
N MET A 378 -6.55 47.54 -35.05
CA MET A 378 -6.38 47.64 -36.50
C MET A 378 -5.97 49.05 -36.92
N ASN A 379 -6.54 50.09 -36.32
CA ASN A 379 -6.15 51.48 -36.54
C ASN A 379 -4.71 51.73 -36.07
N THR A 380 -4.32 51.21 -34.90
CA THR A 380 -2.96 51.30 -34.38
C THR A 380 -1.96 50.58 -35.30
N MET A 381 -2.31 49.39 -35.77
CA MET A 381 -1.48 48.63 -36.71
C MET A 381 -1.32 49.34 -38.06
N ASN A 382 -2.39 49.94 -38.59
CA ASN A 382 -2.34 50.74 -39.81
C ASN A 382 -1.47 52.00 -39.63
N GLN A 383 -1.58 52.67 -38.49
CA GLN A 383 -0.75 53.84 -38.15
C GLN A 383 0.73 53.45 -38.08
N LEU A 384 1.07 52.35 -37.40
CA LEU A 384 2.44 51.84 -37.31
C LEU A 384 3.01 51.44 -38.68
N LEU A 385 2.19 50.86 -39.56
CA LEU A 385 2.61 50.55 -40.93
C LEU A 385 2.89 51.81 -41.76
N MET A 386 2.07 52.86 -41.62
CA MET A 386 2.33 54.16 -42.27
C MET A 386 3.63 54.79 -41.77
N GLU A 387 3.85 54.79 -40.45
CA GLU A 387 5.08 55.30 -39.84
C GLU A 387 6.31 54.49 -40.27
N MET A 388 6.20 53.16 -40.34
CA MET A 388 7.28 52.30 -40.85
C MET A 388 7.62 52.63 -42.30
N ASN A 389 6.62 52.88 -43.16
CA ASN A 389 6.85 53.23 -44.56
C ASN A 389 7.47 54.62 -44.69
N LYS A 390 7.06 55.59 -43.87
CA LYS A 390 7.69 56.92 -43.80
C LYS A 390 9.16 56.80 -43.40
N LEU A 391 9.46 56.06 -42.33
CA LEU A 391 10.82 55.85 -41.86
C LEU A 391 11.71 55.14 -42.90
N LYS A 392 11.15 54.21 -43.68
CA LYS A 392 11.87 53.60 -44.81
C LYS A 392 12.23 54.64 -45.87
N GLY A 393 11.31 55.57 -46.17
CA GLY A 393 11.58 56.70 -47.08
C GLY A 393 12.67 57.62 -46.57
N ASP A 394 12.56 58.05 -45.32
CA ASP A 394 13.54 58.94 -44.67
C ASP A 394 14.94 58.30 -44.62
N LYS A 395 15.01 56.99 -44.33
CA LYS A 395 16.27 56.23 -44.36
C LYS A 395 16.93 56.28 -45.74
N VAL A 396 16.16 56.09 -46.81
CA VAL A 396 16.70 56.14 -48.18
C VAL A 396 17.23 57.54 -48.50
N ALA A 397 16.48 58.59 -48.16
CA ALA A 397 16.91 59.97 -48.35
C ALA A 397 18.22 60.28 -47.60
N LEU A 398 18.33 59.87 -46.34
CA LEU A 398 19.55 60.04 -45.54
C LEU A 398 20.74 59.25 -46.09
N GLU A 399 20.53 58.02 -46.59
CA GLU A 399 21.59 57.25 -47.24
C GLU A 399 22.09 57.93 -48.52
N GLU A 400 21.21 58.59 -49.29
CA GLU A 400 21.59 59.38 -50.46
C GLU A 400 22.37 60.64 -50.08
N GLU A 401 21.90 61.38 -49.06
CA GLU A 401 22.58 62.56 -48.54
C GLU A 401 23.99 62.21 -48.05
N LEU A 402 24.14 61.10 -47.30
CA LEU A 402 25.43 60.60 -46.84
C LEU A 402 26.36 60.23 -48.00
N LYS A 403 25.84 59.64 -49.07
CA LYS A 403 26.62 59.35 -50.30
C LYS A 403 27.09 60.65 -50.98
N VAL A 404 26.24 61.67 -51.03
CA VAL A 404 26.61 62.99 -51.57
C VAL A 404 27.68 63.64 -50.70
N GLN A 405 27.50 63.62 -49.38
CA GLN A 405 28.45 64.18 -48.42
C GLN A 405 29.82 63.49 -48.49
N ARG A 406 29.85 62.15 -48.53
CA ARG A 406 31.10 61.38 -48.73
C ARG A 406 31.79 61.74 -50.04
N ARG A 407 31.05 61.85 -51.15
CA ARG A 407 31.60 62.28 -52.45
C ARG A 407 32.12 63.72 -52.42
N SER A 408 31.44 64.61 -51.69
CA SER A 408 31.88 65.99 -51.51
C SER A 408 33.17 66.06 -50.69
N GLN A 409 33.24 65.36 -49.55
CA GLN A 409 34.43 65.28 -48.71
C GLN A 409 35.65 64.72 -49.46
N VAL A 410 35.47 63.64 -50.23
CA VAL A 410 36.55 63.08 -51.05
C VAL A 410 37.03 64.10 -52.09
N ARG A 411 36.11 64.80 -52.77
CA ARG A 411 36.47 65.85 -53.74
C ARG A 411 37.23 67.00 -53.09
N GLU A 412 36.78 67.48 -51.94
CA GLU A 412 37.49 68.52 -51.19
C GLU A 412 38.88 68.06 -50.75
N HIS A 413 39.00 66.82 -50.26
CA HIS A 413 40.28 66.28 -49.82
C HIS A 413 41.28 66.17 -50.98
N VAL A 414 40.84 65.66 -52.14
CA VAL A 414 41.67 65.62 -53.36
C VAL A 414 42.10 67.03 -53.76
N LYS A 415 41.17 68.00 -53.74
CA LYS A 415 41.46 69.40 -54.09
C LYS A 415 42.46 70.07 -53.15
N ARG A 416 42.49 69.70 -51.86
CA ARG A 416 43.46 70.23 -50.89
C ARG A 416 44.86 69.61 -51.04
N THR A 417 44.92 68.32 -51.38
CA THR A 417 46.19 67.57 -51.43
C THR A 417 46.89 67.65 -52.78
N VAL A 418 46.14 67.67 -53.87
CA VAL A 418 46.67 67.74 -55.23
C VAL A 418 46.59 69.17 -55.73
N THR A 419 47.74 69.81 -55.93
CA THR A 419 47.80 71.18 -56.43
C THR A 419 47.64 71.21 -57.95
N ALA A 420 47.23 72.35 -58.51
CA ALA A 420 47.14 72.53 -59.97
C ALA A 420 48.49 72.28 -60.69
N ARG A 421 49.61 72.52 -60.00
CA ARG A 421 50.95 72.19 -60.49
C ARG A 421 51.14 70.67 -60.61
N ASP A 422 50.70 69.89 -59.62
CA ASP A 422 50.81 68.43 -59.65
C ASP A 422 50.01 67.84 -60.82
N VAL A 423 48.80 68.37 -61.06
CA VAL A 423 47.97 67.99 -62.22
C VAL A 423 48.65 68.34 -63.54
N ASN A 424 49.24 69.53 -63.66
CA ASN A 424 49.97 69.94 -64.87
C ASN A 424 51.26 69.14 -65.10
N MET A 425 51.96 68.76 -64.02
CA MET A 425 53.14 67.90 -64.11
C MET A 425 52.78 66.47 -64.53
N ALA A 426 51.66 65.94 -64.06
CA ALA A 426 51.14 64.65 -64.52
C ALA A 426 50.65 64.70 -65.97
N ALA A 427 49.91 65.76 -66.37
CA ALA A 427 49.46 65.95 -67.75
C ALA A 427 50.63 66.12 -68.75
N SER A 428 51.81 66.55 -68.27
CA SER A 428 53.05 66.62 -69.06
C SER A 428 53.94 65.38 -68.92
N ASN A 429 53.42 64.28 -68.35
CA ASN A 429 54.11 63.00 -68.08
C ASN A 429 55.40 63.14 -67.25
N LYS A 430 55.54 64.22 -66.47
CA LYS A 430 56.70 64.47 -65.60
C LYS A 430 56.55 63.84 -64.21
N VAL A 431 55.33 63.47 -63.84
CA VAL A 431 54.95 62.79 -62.59
C VAL A 431 53.97 61.69 -62.96
N GLY A 432 54.23 60.46 -62.52
CA GLY A 432 53.37 59.32 -62.83
C GLY A 432 52.11 59.28 -61.95
N ASP A 433 51.04 58.63 -62.41
CA ASP A 433 49.81 58.44 -61.62
C ASP A 433 50.07 57.77 -60.26
N LEU A 434 51.09 56.91 -60.20
CA LEU A 434 51.53 56.24 -58.98
C LEU A 434 52.06 57.23 -57.93
N GLU A 435 52.73 58.30 -58.36
CA GLU A 435 53.29 59.33 -57.49
C GLU A 435 52.18 60.25 -56.93
N LEU A 436 51.19 60.60 -57.76
CA LEU A 436 50.00 61.32 -57.30
C LEU A 436 49.17 60.48 -56.31
N ALA A 437 48.98 59.20 -56.59
CA ALA A 437 48.30 58.27 -55.71
C ALA A 437 49.06 58.08 -54.39
N SER A 438 50.40 57.98 -54.44
CA SER A 438 51.26 57.91 -53.26
C SER A 438 51.18 59.20 -52.43
N LYS A 439 51.13 60.37 -53.06
CA LYS A 439 50.94 61.67 -52.38
C LYS A 439 49.58 61.74 -51.67
N LEU A 440 48.51 61.28 -52.32
CA LEU A 440 47.17 61.18 -51.71
C LEU A 440 47.12 60.17 -50.56
N ALA A 441 47.75 59.01 -50.71
CA ALA A 441 47.80 57.98 -49.66
C ALA A 441 48.59 58.46 -48.44
N THR A 442 49.74 59.11 -48.66
CA THR A 442 50.57 59.67 -47.59
C THR A 442 49.85 60.80 -46.86
N ALA A 443 49.15 61.70 -47.57
CA ALA A 443 48.34 62.74 -46.95
C ALA A 443 47.17 62.17 -46.12
N ARG A 444 46.57 61.06 -46.58
CA ARG A 444 45.51 60.36 -45.85
C ARG A 444 46.03 59.65 -44.60
N LEU A 445 47.22 59.04 -44.67
CA LEU A 445 47.91 58.47 -43.52
C LEU A 445 48.26 59.55 -42.49
N GLN A 446 48.78 60.70 -42.92
CA GLN A 446 49.06 61.84 -42.03
C GLN A 446 47.78 62.40 -41.39
N GLN A 447 46.65 62.44 -42.10
CA GLN A 447 45.37 62.83 -41.50
C GLN A 447 44.84 61.80 -40.50
N LEU A 448 45.02 60.50 -40.76
CA LEU A 448 44.65 59.45 -39.81
C LEU A 448 45.57 59.44 -38.59
N GLU A 449 46.87 59.72 -38.75
CA GLU A 449 47.80 59.94 -37.62
C GLU A 449 47.41 61.18 -36.81
N GLN A 450 47.08 62.30 -37.45
CA GLN A 450 46.60 63.50 -36.74
C GLN A 450 45.22 63.32 -36.10
N GLY A 451 44.35 62.49 -36.69
CA GLY A 451 43.06 62.09 -36.14
C GLY A 451 43.19 61.11 -34.96
N ALA A 452 44.15 60.19 -35.02
CA ALA A 452 44.48 59.25 -33.95
C ALA A 452 45.21 59.95 -32.79
N SER A 453 46.07 60.94 -33.06
CA SER A 453 46.69 61.79 -32.03
C SER A 453 45.72 62.78 -31.36
N ARG A 454 44.48 62.92 -31.85
CA ARG A 454 43.39 63.61 -31.14
C ARG A 454 42.56 62.66 -30.25
N LEU A 455 42.89 61.37 -30.21
CA LEU A 455 42.27 60.39 -29.32
C LEU A 455 43.31 59.84 -28.33
N SER A 456 43.63 60.68 -27.35
CA SER A 456 44.15 60.26 -26.04
C SER A 456 43.71 61.30 -24.99
N PRO A 457 43.51 60.93 -23.71
CA PRO A 457 42.44 60.08 -23.20
C PRO A 457 41.60 60.91 -22.23
N ASN A 458 40.35 61.26 -22.59
CA ASN A 458 39.38 61.76 -21.61
C ASN A 458 37.97 61.70 -22.19
N SER A 459 37.39 60.51 -22.13
CA SER A 459 35.95 60.32 -22.09
C SER A 459 35.72 58.87 -21.66
N ALA A 460 35.46 58.71 -20.36
CA ALA A 460 34.78 57.53 -19.86
C ALA A 460 33.42 57.46 -20.59
N GLY A 461 33.28 56.44 -21.42
CA GLY A 461 32.11 56.26 -22.29
C GLY A 461 32.13 54.86 -22.87
N THR A 462 32.03 53.88 -21.97
CA THR A 462 31.52 52.51 -22.14
C THR A 462 32.15 51.65 -23.25
N PRO A 463 32.78 50.51 -22.90
CA PRO A 463 33.28 49.58 -23.91
C PRO A 463 32.10 48.95 -24.66
N LEU A 464 32.13 49.01 -26.00
CA LEU A 464 31.33 48.15 -26.86
C LEU A 464 31.87 46.72 -26.72
N SER A 465 31.42 46.03 -25.67
CA SER A 465 31.49 44.58 -25.57
C SER A 465 30.46 43.99 -26.52
N LEU A 466 30.92 43.09 -27.39
CA LEU A 466 30.08 42.01 -27.88
C LEU A 466 29.51 41.26 -26.66
N THR A 467 28.19 41.15 -26.57
CA THR A 467 27.50 40.03 -25.91
C THR A 467 26.14 39.86 -26.56
N ASP A 468 26.05 38.80 -27.34
CA ASP A 468 24.94 37.84 -27.46
C ASP A 468 23.59 38.26 -26.87
N CYS A 469 22.60 38.46 -27.75
CA CYS A 469 21.19 38.44 -27.39
C CYS A 469 20.66 37.01 -27.56
N ASN A 470 20.92 36.16 -26.57
CA ASN A 470 20.05 35.04 -26.24
C ASN A 470 19.28 35.42 -24.98
N ASN A 471 17.95 35.55 -25.09
CA ASN A 471 17.09 35.37 -23.93
C ASN A 471 15.73 34.83 -24.36
N ASP A 472 15.64 33.50 -24.33
CA ASP A 472 14.44 32.74 -24.04
C ASP A 472 14.01 32.95 -22.57
N GLY A 473 12.73 32.71 -22.30
CA GLY A 473 12.20 32.44 -20.94
C GLY A 473 11.30 33.55 -20.42
N SER A 474 9.96 33.51 -20.55
CA SER A 474 9.01 32.51 -20.03
C SER A 474 9.17 32.19 -18.54
N ASN A 475 8.33 32.85 -17.73
CA ASN A 475 7.56 32.35 -16.59
C ASN A 475 8.16 31.36 -15.57
N GLY A 476 8.02 31.74 -14.29
CA GLY A 476 7.97 30.83 -13.13
C GLY A 476 7.80 31.66 -11.86
N ILE A 477 6.60 32.12 -11.53
CA ILE A 477 5.67 31.51 -10.55
C ILE A 477 6.41 30.91 -9.34
N SER A 478 6.37 31.70 -8.28
CA SER A 478 6.72 31.40 -6.91
C SER A 478 5.67 30.47 -6.26
N SER A 479 6.15 29.35 -5.73
CA SER A 479 5.60 28.60 -4.60
C SER A 479 6.77 27.74 -4.10
N GLY A 480 7.20 27.75 -2.86
CA GLY A 480 6.43 27.76 -1.63
C GLY A 480 6.82 26.50 -0.84
N MET A 481 7.74 26.68 0.11
CA MET A 481 8.02 25.86 1.31
C MET A 481 8.11 24.32 1.16
N SER A 482 9.30 23.78 1.49
CA SER A 482 9.37 22.53 2.23
C SER A 482 10.44 22.62 3.31
N MET A 483 10.01 22.29 4.53
CA MET A 483 10.79 22.19 5.75
C MET A 483 11.88 21.11 5.62
N ILE A 484 13.10 21.46 6.01
CA ILE A 484 14.14 20.47 6.34
C ILE A 484 14.18 20.36 7.87
N HIS A 485 13.90 19.15 8.35
CA HIS A 485 14.27 18.66 9.67
C HIS A 485 15.78 18.70 9.86
N MET A 486 16.21 19.15 11.04
CA MET A 486 17.49 18.77 11.62
C MET A 486 17.22 18.13 12.99
N ILE A 487 17.83 16.95 13.16
CA ILE A 487 17.94 16.06 14.32
C ILE A 487 16.76 15.12 14.55
#